data_AF-A0AAF0S5K9-F1
#
_entry.id   AF-A0AAF0S5K9-F1
#
_cell.length_a   1.000
_cell.length_b   1.000
_cell.length_c   1.000
_cell.angle_alpha   90.00
_cell.angle_beta   90.00
_cell.angle_gamma   90.00
#
_symmetry.space_group_name_H-M   'P 1'
#
loop_
_entity.id
_entity.type
_entity.pdbx_description
1 polymer ?
#
loop_
_entity_poly.entity_id
_entity_poly.type
_entity_poly.pdbx_seq_one_letter_code
_entity_poly.pdbx_strand_id
1 'polypeptide(L)'
;MTILRRKPDHEASDVEIEADEIDGPEYFPGRKTDGRNRSHARGNIEITIRKQHKGARDAKTRPPEGTVLESPGKDSTAVIEARRIQKVRKAKNGSGRDSTTAAGGVEIFGFFRTALHSLGEKKTDENDRRGKSPSRGKRR
;
A
#
# COMPACT_ATOMS: atom_id res chain seq x y z
N MET A 1 -31.66 -10.60 -12.10
CA MET A 1 -31.02 -10.67 -10.77
C MET A 1 -29.82 -9.74 -10.75
N THR A 2 -29.90 -8.63 -10.02
CA THR A 2 -28.77 -7.72 -9.85
C THR A 2 -27.80 -8.35 -8.86
N ILE A 3 -26.67 -8.88 -9.34
CA ILE A 3 -25.61 -9.41 -8.47
C ILE A 3 -25.10 -8.21 -7.65
N LEU A 4 -25.46 -8.14 -6.36
CA LEU A 4 -24.91 -7.12 -5.47
C LEU A 4 -23.41 -7.34 -5.37
N ARG A 5 -22.63 -6.39 -5.89
CA ARG A 5 -21.17 -6.41 -5.80
C ARG A 5 -20.80 -6.33 -4.32
N ARG A 6 -19.98 -7.27 -3.83
CA ARG A 6 -19.46 -7.26 -2.45
C ARG A 6 -18.77 -5.92 -2.19
N LYS A 7 -19.00 -5.32 -1.02
CA LYS A 7 -18.29 -4.10 -0.60
C LYS A 7 -16.84 -4.45 -0.21
N PRO A 8 -15.86 -3.61 -0.56
CA PRO A 8 -14.48 -3.81 -0.12
C PRO A 8 -14.37 -3.70 1.40
N ASP A 9 -13.44 -4.46 1.96
CA ASP A 9 -13.11 -4.39 3.39
C ASP A 9 -12.25 -3.14 3.64
N HIS A 10 -11.33 -2.84 2.71
CA HIS A 10 -10.54 -1.61 2.72
C HIS A 10 -10.39 -0.99 1.32
N GLU A 11 -10.18 0.32 1.29
CA GLU A 11 -9.97 1.12 0.08
C GLU A 11 -8.73 2.01 0.22
N ALA A 12 -8.02 2.21 -0.90
CA ALA A 12 -6.86 3.09 -0.97
C ALA A 12 -6.65 3.65 -2.39
N SER A 13 -5.85 4.72 -2.52
CA SER A 13 -5.46 5.21 -3.83
C SER A 13 -4.30 4.41 -4.42
N ASP A 14 -3.34 4.00 -3.59
CA ASP A 14 -2.12 3.26 -3.93
C ASP A 14 -1.73 2.37 -2.76
N VAL A 15 -1.34 1.13 -3.05
CA VAL A 15 -0.83 0.19 -2.07
C VAL A 15 0.37 -0.59 -2.59
N GLU A 16 1.19 -1.05 -1.66
CA GLU A 16 2.17 -2.10 -1.86
C GLU A 16 1.69 -3.37 -1.16
N ILE A 17 1.89 -4.50 -1.83
CA ILE A 17 1.39 -5.81 -1.40
C ILE A 17 2.58 -6.75 -1.35
N GLU A 18 2.75 -7.41 -0.22
CA GLU A 18 3.68 -8.50 -0.03
C GLU A 18 2.93 -9.74 0.45
N ALA A 19 3.21 -10.90 -0.15
CA ALA A 19 2.61 -12.15 0.27
C ALA A 19 3.54 -13.33 0.02
N ASP A 20 3.28 -14.48 0.66
CA ASP A 20 4.03 -15.70 0.34
C ASP A 20 3.86 -16.06 -1.15
N GLU A 21 2.66 -15.86 -1.69
CA GLU A 21 2.36 -16.02 -3.12
C GLU A 21 1.43 -14.91 -3.61
N ILE A 22 1.76 -14.32 -4.77
CA ILE A 22 0.88 -13.40 -5.49
C ILE A 22 0.65 -13.91 -6.91
N ASP A 23 -0.60 -14.20 -7.25
CA ASP A 23 -1.01 -14.50 -8.61
C ASP A 23 -1.18 -13.20 -9.40
N GLY A 24 -0.59 -13.18 -10.60
CA GLY A 24 -0.56 -12.01 -11.47
C GLY A 24 -1.95 -11.49 -11.84
N PRO A 25 -2.03 -10.25 -12.35
CA PRO A 25 -3.32 -9.64 -12.60
C PRO A 25 -4.10 -10.37 -13.69
N GLU A 26 -5.30 -10.85 -13.36
CA GLU A 26 -6.31 -11.24 -14.33
C GLU A 26 -7.07 -9.98 -14.79
N TYR A 27 -7.17 -9.80 -16.10
CA TYR A 27 -7.85 -8.65 -16.70
C TYR A 27 -9.35 -8.94 -16.83
N PHE A 28 -10.20 -8.14 -16.18
CA PHE A 28 -11.66 -8.25 -16.31
C PHE A 28 -12.22 -7.21 -17.30
N PRO A 29 -12.80 -7.64 -18.44
CA PRO A 29 -13.50 -6.75 -19.36
C PRO A 29 -14.91 -6.38 -18.84
N GLY A 30 -14.99 -5.47 -17.87
CA GLY A 30 -16.23 -4.78 -17.49
C GLY A 30 -16.43 -3.52 -18.35
N ARG A 31 -17.66 -3.26 -18.83
CA ARG A 31 -17.97 -2.24 -19.86
C ARG A 31 -17.26 -0.88 -19.72
N LYS A 32 -16.62 -0.50 -20.84
CA LYS A 32 -16.44 0.85 -21.46
C LYS A 32 -16.02 2.03 -20.56
N THR A 33 -14.92 1.92 -19.79
CA THR A 33 -13.87 2.98 -19.64
C THR A 33 -12.75 2.63 -18.65
N ASP A 34 -12.96 1.74 -17.68
CA ASP A 34 -12.00 1.51 -16.59
C ASP A 34 -11.99 0.03 -16.13
N GLY A 35 -11.46 -0.88 -16.96
CA GLY A 35 -11.25 -2.26 -16.52
C GLY A 35 -10.40 -2.29 -15.25
N ARG A 36 -10.85 -3.03 -14.22
CA ARG A 36 -10.03 -3.27 -13.02
C ARG A 36 -9.28 -4.59 -13.22
N ASN A 37 -7.98 -4.54 -12.99
CA ASN A 37 -7.14 -5.71 -12.85
C ASN A 37 -7.39 -6.32 -11.48
N ARG A 38 -7.32 -7.65 -11.39
CA ARG A 38 -7.48 -8.38 -10.13
C ARG A 38 -6.25 -9.22 -9.85
N SER A 39 -5.70 -9.13 -8.65
CA SER A 39 -4.63 -10.00 -8.18
C SER A 39 -5.07 -10.74 -6.92
N HIS A 40 -4.56 -11.96 -6.74
CA HIS A 40 -4.82 -12.78 -5.57
C HIS A 40 -3.54 -12.95 -4.77
N ALA A 41 -3.59 -12.68 -3.48
CA ALA A 41 -2.49 -12.89 -2.55
C ALA A 41 -2.84 -14.03 -1.58
N ARG A 42 -1.87 -14.88 -1.26
CA ARG A 42 -2.04 -16.02 -0.34
C ARG A 42 -0.89 -16.14 0.67
N GLY A 43 -1.16 -16.83 1.76
CA GLY A 43 -0.21 -17.06 2.85
C GLY A 43 -0.11 -15.86 3.78
N ASN A 44 1.07 -15.56 4.30
CA ASN A 44 1.26 -14.36 5.09
C ASN A 44 1.14 -13.12 4.20
N ILE A 45 0.10 -12.30 4.38
CA ILE A 45 -0.17 -11.13 3.54
C ILE A 45 0.05 -9.84 4.33
N GLU A 46 0.78 -8.91 3.73
CA GLU A 46 0.93 -7.53 4.20
C GLU A 46 0.56 -6.57 3.08
N ILE A 47 -0.26 -5.58 3.41
CA ILE A 47 -0.64 -4.51 2.49
C ILE A 47 -0.36 -3.17 3.16
N THR A 48 0.57 -2.42 2.56
CA THR A 48 0.95 -1.09 3.03
C THR A 48 0.18 -0.04 2.26
N ILE A 49 -0.54 0.83 2.97
CA ILE A 49 -1.26 1.96 2.39
C ILE A 49 -0.25 3.05 2.03
N ARG A 50 0.10 3.14 0.74
CA ARG A 50 1.07 4.12 0.24
C ARG A 50 0.47 5.48 -0.03
N LYS A 51 -0.81 5.52 -0.39
CA LYS A 51 -1.53 6.77 -0.62
C LYS A 51 -3.02 6.56 -0.44
N GLN A 52 -3.66 7.51 0.24
CA GLN A 52 -5.10 7.50 0.44
C GLN A 52 -5.82 8.53 -0.46
N HIS A 53 -7.11 8.30 -0.74
CA HIS A 53 -7.94 9.25 -1.49
C HIS A 53 -8.03 10.60 -0.76
N LYS A 54 -7.99 11.71 -1.51
CA LYS A 54 -8.20 13.04 -0.93
C LYS A 54 -9.57 13.10 -0.25
N GLY A 55 -9.60 13.51 1.01
CA GLY A 55 -10.84 13.63 1.78
C GLY A 55 -11.40 12.30 2.32
N ALA A 56 -10.61 11.23 2.37
CA ALA A 56 -10.98 10.03 3.11
C ALA A 56 -11.18 10.37 4.60
N ARG A 57 -12.37 10.06 5.14
CA ARG A 57 -12.75 10.36 6.54
C ARG A 57 -12.97 9.11 7.39
N ASP A 58 -13.25 7.97 6.77
CA ASP A 58 -13.52 6.72 7.47
C ASP A 58 -12.22 5.92 7.62
N ALA A 59 -11.55 6.03 8.76
CA ALA A 59 -10.30 5.32 9.01
C ALA A 59 -10.46 3.78 9.06
N LYS A 60 -11.67 3.26 9.24
CA LYS A 60 -11.91 1.82 9.30
C LYS A 60 -11.82 1.18 7.91
N THR A 61 -12.49 1.79 6.93
CA THR A 61 -12.49 1.33 5.53
C THR A 61 -11.39 1.98 4.70
N ARG A 62 -10.96 3.19 5.04
CA ARG A 62 -9.90 3.96 4.37
C ARG A 62 -8.80 4.30 5.37
N PRO A 63 -8.00 3.30 5.77
CA PRO A 63 -6.88 3.52 6.67
C PRO A 63 -5.94 4.62 6.16
N PRO A 64 -5.34 5.41 7.06
CA PRO A 64 -4.42 6.48 6.69
C PRO A 64 -3.17 5.93 6.00
N GLU A 65 -2.48 6.83 5.29
CA GLU A 65 -1.20 6.53 4.67
C GLU A 65 -0.17 6.06 5.72
N GLY A 66 0.63 5.06 5.37
CA GLY A 66 1.58 4.39 6.27
C GLY A 66 0.97 3.26 7.09
N THR A 67 -0.35 3.05 7.06
CA THR A 67 -0.96 1.90 7.72
C THR A 67 -0.55 0.60 7.04
N VAL A 68 -0.28 -0.43 7.85
CA VAL A 68 -0.03 -1.80 7.38
C VAL A 68 -1.21 -2.68 7.79
N LEU A 69 -1.80 -3.34 6.81
CA LEU A 69 -2.85 -4.34 6.98
C LEU A 69 -2.22 -5.73 6.90
N GLU A 70 -2.38 -6.51 7.95
CA GLU A 70 -1.80 -7.86 8.04
C GLU A 70 -2.89 -8.92 8.00
N SER A 71 -2.63 -9.99 7.26
CA SER A 71 -3.36 -11.24 7.34
C SER A 71 -2.34 -12.38 7.49
N PRO A 72 -1.91 -12.68 8.73
CA PRO A 72 -0.93 -13.74 8.96
C PRO A 72 -1.58 -15.12 8.77
N GLY A 73 -0.77 -16.12 8.44
CA GLY A 73 -1.20 -17.52 8.36
C GLY A 73 -1.22 -18.06 6.94
N LYS A 74 -0.91 -19.36 6.79
CA LYS A 74 -0.75 -20.01 5.48
C LYS A 74 -2.03 -20.06 4.64
N ASP A 75 -3.18 -20.07 5.30
CA ASP A 75 -4.50 -20.14 4.67
C ASP A 75 -5.13 -18.76 4.43
N SER A 76 -4.43 -17.68 4.76
CA SER A 76 -4.90 -16.33 4.56
C SER A 76 -4.95 -16.01 3.06
N THR A 77 -6.02 -15.34 2.65
CA THR A 77 -6.27 -14.99 1.25
C THR A 77 -6.78 -13.57 1.15
N ALA A 78 -6.34 -12.88 0.09
CA ALA A 78 -6.83 -11.57 -0.24
C ALA A 78 -7.03 -11.42 -1.75
N VAL A 79 -8.04 -10.62 -2.11
CA VAL A 79 -8.28 -10.18 -3.48
C VAL A 79 -8.04 -8.69 -3.53
N ILE A 80 -7.23 -8.26 -4.50
CA ILE A 80 -6.94 -6.85 -4.75
C ILE A 80 -7.47 -6.50 -6.13
N GLU A 81 -8.36 -5.51 -6.19
CA GLU A 81 -8.85 -4.93 -7.44
C GLU A 81 -8.35 -3.49 -7.60
N ALA A 82 -7.73 -3.19 -8.73
CA ALA A 82 -7.29 -1.82 -9.02
C ALA A 82 -7.24 -1.55 -10.52
N ARG A 83 -7.29 -0.27 -10.92
CA ARG A 83 -7.10 0.12 -12.33
C ARG A 83 -5.73 -0.33 -12.86
N ARG A 84 -4.69 -0.23 -12.03
CA ARG A 84 -3.32 -0.63 -12.39
C ARG A 84 -2.78 -1.56 -11.31
N ILE A 85 -2.34 -2.74 -11.71
CA ILE A 85 -1.55 -3.64 -10.87
C ILE A 85 -0.26 -3.90 -11.64
N GLN A 86 0.87 -3.66 -11.00
CA GLN A 86 2.18 -3.87 -11.62
C GLN A 86 2.50 -5.36 -11.75
N LYS A 87 3.50 -5.67 -12.58
CA LYS A 87 4.02 -7.03 -12.68
C LYS A 87 4.51 -7.50 -11.31
N VAL A 88 4.05 -8.68 -10.89
CA VAL A 88 4.50 -9.34 -9.66
C VAL A 88 6.01 -9.61 -9.74
N ARG A 89 6.73 -9.17 -8.71
CA ARG A 89 8.13 -9.52 -8.48
C ARG A 89 8.12 -10.79 -7.64
N LYS A 90 8.46 -11.90 -8.28
CA LYS A 90 8.56 -13.19 -7.60
C LYS A 90 9.78 -13.23 -6.69
N ALA A 91 9.64 -13.85 -5.52
CA ALA A 91 10.76 -14.11 -4.63
C ALA A 91 11.85 -14.93 -5.38
N LYS A 92 13.12 -14.53 -5.23
CA LYS A 92 14.23 -15.27 -5.86
C LYS A 92 14.63 -16.44 -4.98
N ASN A 93 14.83 -17.62 -5.60
CA ASN A 93 15.44 -18.81 -4.99
C ASN A 93 14.72 -19.36 -3.73
N GLY A 94 13.40 -19.19 -3.62
CA GLY A 94 12.61 -19.79 -2.54
C GLY A 94 12.79 -19.14 -1.16
N SER A 95 13.56 -18.06 -1.07
CA SER A 95 13.71 -17.25 0.15
C SER A 95 13.15 -15.85 -0.10
N GLY A 96 11.94 -15.59 0.41
CA GLY A 96 11.32 -14.27 0.36
C GLY A 96 9.83 -14.32 0.03
N ARG A 97 9.22 -13.14 -0.05
CA ARG A 97 7.80 -12.94 -0.39
C ARG A 97 7.68 -12.36 -1.78
N ASP A 98 6.61 -12.71 -2.47
CA ASP A 98 6.20 -12.06 -3.70
C ASP A 98 5.75 -10.64 -3.39
N SER A 99 6.05 -9.70 -4.28
CA SER A 99 5.62 -8.31 -4.11
C SER A 99 5.05 -7.69 -5.38
N THR A 100 4.09 -6.79 -5.21
CA THR A 100 3.57 -5.94 -6.29
C THR A 100 3.01 -4.63 -5.74
N THR A 101 2.66 -3.73 -6.65
CA THR A 101 1.98 -2.46 -6.32
C THR A 101 0.70 -2.32 -7.12
N ALA A 102 -0.31 -1.71 -6.50
CA ALA A 102 -1.61 -1.47 -7.11
C ALA A 102 -2.02 -0.01 -6.93
N ALA A 103 -2.59 0.61 -7.96
CA ALA A 103 -2.91 2.04 -7.95
C ALA A 103 -4.13 2.40 -8.82
N GLY A 104 -4.69 3.58 -8.53
CA GLY A 104 -5.80 4.16 -9.29
C GLY A 104 -7.17 3.77 -8.75
N GLY A 105 -7.31 3.71 -7.42
CA GLY A 105 -8.53 3.24 -6.76
C GLY A 105 -8.44 1.74 -6.53
N VAL A 106 -7.85 1.39 -5.39
CA VAL A 106 -7.59 0.04 -4.92
C VAL A 106 -8.72 -0.35 -3.98
N GLU A 107 -9.31 -1.51 -4.24
CA GLU A 107 -10.25 -2.20 -3.37
C GLU A 107 -9.60 -3.48 -2.87
N ILE A 108 -9.65 -3.69 -1.56
CA ILE A 108 -9.03 -4.81 -0.86
C ILE A 108 -10.15 -5.63 -0.22
N PHE A 109 -10.15 -6.94 -0.49
CA PHE A 109 -11.10 -7.89 0.06
C PHE A 109 -10.34 -8.98 0.80
N GLY A 110 -10.65 -9.20 2.07
CA GLY A 110 -9.96 -10.16 2.93
C GLY A 110 -10.12 -9.82 4.41
N PHE A 111 -9.63 -10.70 5.28
CA PHE A 111 -9.64 -10.48 6.71
C PHE A 111 -8.28 -9.94 7.15
N PHE A 112 -8.25 -8.68 7.58
CA PHE A 112 -7.02 -8.01 8.00
C PHE A 112 -7.14 -7.47 9.41
N ARG A 113 -6.01 -7.49 10.12
CA ARG A 113 -5.78 -6.69 11.31
C ARG A 113 -4.89 -5.52 10.96
N THR A 114 -5.13 -4.37 11.58
CA THR A 114 -4.22 -3.24 11.47
C THR A 114 -3.03 -3.46 12.39
N ALA A 115 -1.83 -3.54 11.83
CA ALA A 115 -0.62 -3.46 12.63
C ALA A 115 -0.39 -1.98 12.98
N LEU A 116 -0.61 -1.64 14.25
CA LEU A 116 -0.14 -0.37 14.81
C LEU A 116 1.38 -0.44 14.90
N HIS A 117 2.09 -0.11 13.82
CA HIS A 117 3.45 0.37 13.97
C HIS A 117 3.36 1.66 14.77
N SER A 118 3.92 1.65 15.99
CA SER A 118 4.10 2.85 16.79
C SER A 118 4.67 3.93 15.88
N LEU A 119 3.93 5.03 15.70
CA LEU A 119 4.42 6.22 15.04
C LEU A 119 5.72 6.60 15.74
N GLY A 120 6.85 6.24 15.12
CA GLY A 120 8.13 6.82 15.47
C GLY A 120 7.96 8.31 15.28
N GLU A 121 7.99 9.04 16.40
CA GLU A 121 8.09 10.48 16.41
C GLU A 121 9.18 10.88 15.39
N LYS A 122 8.76 11.48 14.28
CA LYS A 122 9.71 12.23 13.46
C LYS A 122 10.14 13.42 14.31
N LYS A 123 11.25 13.28 15.05
CA LYS A 123 12.01 14.44 15.49
C LYS A 123 12.47 15.17 14.24
N THR A 124 11.77 16.24 13.92
CA THR A 124 12.23 17.27 12.98
C THR A 124 13.44 17.95 13.60
N ASP A 125 14.64 17.43 13.31
CA ASP A 125 15.88 18.20 13.46
C ASP A 125 16.02 19.13 12.25
N GLU A 126 15.27 20.23 12.26
CA GLU A 126 15.45 21.32 11.31
C GLU A 126 15.23 22.66 12.00
N ASN A 127 16.31 23.22 12.57
CA ASN A 127 16.71 24.63 12.38
C ASN A 127 17.81 25.02 13.37
N ASP A 128 19.06 25.11 12.88
CA ASP A 128 19.79 26.38 13.02
C ASP A 128 20.97 26.43 12.04
N ARG A 129 20.64 26.73 10.78
CA ARG A 129 21.57 27.36 9.83
C ARG A 129 21.17 28.83 9.68
N ARG A 130 21.65 29.67 10.60
CA ARG A 130 21.89 31.11 10.35
C ARG A 130 23.31 31.36 10.86
N GLY A 131 24.34 31.37 10.03
CA GLY A 131 24.50 32.34 8.95
C GLY A 131 25.26 33.54 9.50
N LYS A 132 26.61 33.50 9.45
CA LYS A 132 27.50 34.67 9.29
C LYS A 132 28.97 34.25 9.21
N SER A 133 29.49 34.12 7.99
CA SER A 133 30.84 34.62 7.67
C SER A 133 30.68 36.08 7.17
N PRO A 134 31.73 36.87 6.92
CA PRO A 134 33.17 36.75 7.22
C PRO A 134 33.75 38.05 7.85
N SER A 135 35.00 38.07 8.31
CA SER A 135 35.84 39.28 8.19
C SER A 135 37.34 39.01 8.23
N ARG A 136 38.00 39.45 7.15
CA ARG A 136 39.44 39.62 6.94
C ARG A 136 40.05 40.64 7.93
N GLY A 137 41.37 40.50 8.15
CA GLY A 137 42.30 41.54 8.64
C GLY A 137 42.62 41.41 10.13
N LYS A 138 43.85 41.58 10.62
CA LYS A 138 45.00 42.31 10.09
C LYS A 138 46.27 41.83 10.83
N ARG A 139 47.38 41.82 10.10
CA ARG A 139 48.76 41.67 10.60
C ARG A 139 49.07 42.65 11.75
N ARG A 140 49.85 42.20 12.73
CA ARG A 140 51.04 42.89 13.23
C ARG A 140 51.94 41.90 13.96
#